data_AF-A0A1C5V3E5-F1
#
_entry.id   AF-A0A1C5V3E5-F1
#
_cell.length_a   1.000
_cell.length_b   1.000
_cell.length_c   1.000
_cell.angle_alpha   90.00
_cell.angle_beta   90.00
_cell.angle_gamma   90.00
#
_symmetry.space_group_name_H-M   'P 1'
#
loop_
_entity.id
_entity.type
_entity.pdbx_description
1 polymer ?
#
loop_
_entity_poly.entity_id
_entity_poly.type
_entity_poly.pdbx_seq_one_letter_code
_entity_poly.pdbx_strand_id
1 'polypeptide(L)'
;MKQQKTVESRVLEILKECPMSRYDDMLLILHYYNQYGYIPAGNLPLEDIVFNYRAYGLPCFETIRRARQRVQSLFPEYSRNPQKEEQSGSISIVINIS
;
A
#
# COMPACT_ATOMS: atom_id res chain seq x y z
N MET A 1 23.30 5.91 12.60
CA MET A 1 21.86 5.94 12.92
C MET A 1 21.11 5.27 11.77
N LYS A 2 20.49 4.10 11.97
CA LYS A 2 19.58 3.55 10.95
C LYS A 2 18.37 4.48 10.93
N GLN A 3 18.17 5.26 9.86
CA GLN A 3 16.95 6.04 9.69
C GLN A 3 15.76 5.11 9.96
N GLN A 4 14.92 5.44 10.94
CA GLN A 4 13.66 4.73 11.12
C GLN A 4 12.85 4.96 9.86
N LYS A 5 12.75 3.93 9.03
CA LYS A 5 11.90 3.92 7.84
C LYS A 5 10.45 4.17 8.28
N THR A 6 9.82 5.21 7.75
CA THR A 6 8.41 5.57 8.00
C THR A 6 7.48 4.49 7.44
N VAL A 7 6.21 4.50 7.87
CA VAL A 7 5.18 3.60 7.32
C VAL A 7 5.09 3.75 5.80
N GLU A 8 5.13 4.98 5.28
CA GLU A 8 5.13 5.27 3.85
C GLU A 8 6.30 4.62 3.12
N SER A 9 7.53 4.73 3.66
CA SER A 9 8.70 4.12 3.03
C SER A 9 8.62 2.59 2.97
N ARG A 10 8.11 1.96 4.03
CA ARG A 10 7.90 0.50 4.10
C ARG A 10 6.80 0.04 3.13
N VAL A 11 5.70 0.80 3.05
CA VAL A 11 4.64 0.53 2.08
C VAL A 11 5.17 0.64 0.66
N LEU A 12 5.97 1.68 0.35
CA LEU A 12 6.59 1.83 -0.96
C LEU A 12 7.47 0.63 -1.34
N GLU A 13 8.25 0.08 -0.41
CA GLU A 13 9.04 -1.14 -0.64
C GLU A 13 8.13 -2.33 -1.00
N ILE A 14 7.03 -2.54 -0.28
CA ILE A 14 6.09 -3.62 -0.58
C ILE A 14 5.43 -3.43 -1.95
N LEU A 15 5.04 -2.21 -2.32
CA LEU A 15 4.40 -1.94 -3.63
C LEU A 15 5.34 -2.19 -4.81
N LYS A 16 6.66 -2.06 -4.59
CA LYS A 16 7.70 -2.40 -5.57
C LYS A 16 7.84 -3.90 -5.72
N GLU A 17 7.91 -4.63 -4.60
CA GLU A 17 8.16 -6.07 -4.57
C GLU A 17 6.93 -6.91 -4.95
N CYS A 18 5.72 -6.47 -4.56
CA CYS A 18 4.47 -7.20 -4.75
C CYS A 18 3.42 -6.33 -5.47
N PRO A 19 3.31 -6.40 -6.80
CA PRO A 19 2.32 -5.62 -7.56
C PRO A 19 0.86 -5.84 -7.14
N MET A 20 0.51 -7.04 -6.67
CA MET A 20 -0.85 -7.37 -6.18
C MET A 20 -1.26 -6.47 -5.00
N SER A 21 -0.30 -6.10 -4.14
CA SER A 21 -0.55 -5.25 -2.97
C SER A 21 -0.93 -3.80 -3.31
N ARG A 22 -0.74 -3.39 -4.57
CA ARG A 22 -1.15 -2.05 -5.06
C ARG A 22 -2.65 -1.87 -5.00
N TYR A 23 -3.42 -2.95 -5.19
CA TYR A 23 -4.88 -2.93 -5.23
C TYR A 23 -5.55 -3.79 -4.15
N ASP A 24 -4.85 -4.77 -3.58
CA ASP A 24 -5.36 -5.59 -2.48
C ASP A 24 -4.82 -5.13 -1.12
N ASP A 25 -5.71 -4.58 -0.29
CA ASP A 25 -5.41 -4.13 1.07
C ASP A 25 -5.00 -5.28 2.00
N MET A 26 -5.62 -6.45 1.87
CA MET A 26 -5.33 -7.58 2.73
C MET A 26 -3.94 -8.14 2.46
N LEU A 27 -3.54 -8.23 1.18
CA LEU A 27 -2.19 -8.63 0.81
C LEU A 27 -1.15 -7.60 1.29
N LEU A 28 -1.42 -6.30 1.10
CA LEU A 28 -0.50 -5.25 1.58
C LEU A 28 -0.29 -5.35 3.10
N ILE A 29 -1.37 -5.52 3.86
CA ILE A 29 -1.33 -5.65 5.31
C ILE A 29 -0.54 -6.90 5.72
N LEU A 30 -0.81 -8.05 5.09
CA LEU A 30 -0.12 -9.31 5.38
C LEU A 30 1.39 -9.18 5.15
N HIS A 31 1.80 -8.64 4.00
CA HIS A 31 3.22 -8.40 3.70
C HIS A 31 3.86 -7.45 4.70
N TYR A 32 3.19 -6.33 5.02
CA TYR A 32 3.71 -5.37 5.98
C TYR A 32 3.93 -6.02 7.35
N TYR A 33 2.92 -6.74 7.84
CA TYR A 33 2.95 -7.32 9.18
C TYR A 33 4.00 -8.44 9.27
N ASN A 34 4.19 -9.22 8.22
CA ASN A 34 5.24 -10.24 8.16
C ASN A 34 6.66 -9.67 8.10
N GLN A 35 6.85 -8.57 7.36
CA GLN A 35 8.19 -8.03 7.08
C GLN A 35 8.67 -7.04 8.14
N TYR A 36 7.75 -6.32 8.79
CA TYR A 36 8.09 -5.18 9.65
C TYR A 36 7.56 -5.27 11.08
N GLY A 37 6.78 -6.31 11.42
CA GLY A 37 6.44 -6.63 12.80
C GLY A 37 7.65 -7.16 13.58
N TYR A 38 7.55 -7.16 14.90
CA TYR A 38 8.55 -7.81 15.75
C TYR A 38 8.58 -9.34 15.57
N ILE A 39 7.45 -9.89 15.13
CA ILE A 39 7.26 -11.30 14.80
C ILE A 39 6.53 -11.41 13.45
N PRO A 40 6.70 -12.52 12.71
CA PRO A 40 5.99 -12.74 11.46
C PRO A 40 4.50 -13.01 11.73
N ALA A 41 3.70 -11.95 11.74
CA ALA A 41 2.33 -12.02 12.25
C ALA A 41 1.39 -12.90 11.41
N GLY A 42 1.70 -13.18 10.15
CA GLY A 42 0.92 -14.04 9.27
C GLY A 42 0.87 -15.51 9.72
N ASN A 43 1.71 -15.92 10.67
CA ASN A 43 1.66 -17.24 11.30
C ASN A 43 0.78 -17.27 12.55
N LEU A 44 0.26 -16.12 12.99
CA LEU A 44 -0.61 -16.02 14.16
C LEU A 44 -2.09 -16.10 13.79
N PRO A 45 -2.96 -16.52 14.72
CA PRO A 45 -4.41 -16.41 14.54
C PRO A 45 -4.82 -14.95 14.26
N LEU A 46 -5.77 -14.75 13.35
CA LEU A 46 -6.25 -13.41 13.01
C LEU A 46 -6.77 -12.64 14.24
N GLU A 47 -7.47 -13.33 15.15
CA GLU A 47 -7.93 -12.75 16.41
C GLU A 47 -6.78 -12.15 17.23
N ASP A 48 -5.68 -12.87 17.34
CA ASP A 48 -4.51 -12.46 18.12
C ASP A 48 -3.86 -11.22 17.49
N ILE A 49 -3.73 -11.19 16.17
CA ILE A 49 -3.25 -10.01 15.45
C ILE A 49 -4.18 -8.82 15.72
N VAL A 50 -5.49 -8.99 15.59
CA VAL A 50 -6.46 -7.89 15.75
C VAL A 50 -6.45 -7.31 17.16
N PHE A 51 -6.33 -8.15 18.20
CA PHE A 51 -6.28 -7.70 19.59
C PHE A 51 -4.91 -7.15 19.99
N ASN A 52 -3.81 -7.73 19.48
CA ASN A 52 -2.46 -7.50 19.99
C ASN A 52 -1.50 -6.79 19.03
N TYR A 53 -1.95 -6.30 17.86
CA TYR A 53 -1.06 -5.69 16.83
C TYR A 53 -0.08 -4.64 17.40
N ARG A 54 -0.51 -3.82 18.38
CA ARG A 54 0.35 -2.81 19.00
C ARG A 54 1.53 -3.43 19.75
N ALA A 55 1.30 -4.54 20.45
CA ALA A 55 2.36 -5.27 21.17
C ALA A 55 3.40 -5.85 20.19
N TYR A 56 3.00 -6.14 18.95
CA TYR A 56 3.88 -6.60 17.88
C TYR A 56 4.57 -5.47 17.11
N GLY A 57 4.43 -4.22 17.55
CA GLY A 57 5.01 -3.05 16.88
C GLY A 57 4.34 -2.72 15.55
N LEU A 58 3.12 -3.22 15.33
CA LEU A 58 2.39 -3.03 14.08
C LEU A 58 1.52 -1.77 14.14
N PRO A 59 1.42 -1.00 13.05
CA PRO A 59 0.43 0.06 12.94
C PRO A 59 -0.96 -0.51 12.65
N CYS A 60 -2.03 0.23 12.98
CA CYS A 60 -3.38 -0.16 12.57
C CYS A 60 -3.51 -0.31 11.05
N PHE A 61 -4.44 -1.16 10.59
CA PHE A 61 -4.74 -1.35 9.17
C PHE A 61 -5.01 -0.03 8.43
N GLU A 62 -5.79 0.87 9.03
CA GLU A 62 -6.12 2.17 8.44
C GLU A 62 -4.89 3.07 8.21
N THR A 63 -3.87 2.94 9.07
CA THR A 63 -2.61 3.68 8.93
C THR A 63 -1.86 3.22 7.67
N ILE A 64 -1.80 1.91 7.43
CA ILE A 64 -1.18 1.33 6.24
C ILE A 64 -1.96 1.74 4.98
N ARG A 65 -3.30 1.69 5.04
CA ARG A 65 -4.16 2.08 3.91
C ARG A 65 -3.94 3.54 3.50
N ARG A 66 -3.86 4.45 4.48
CA ARG A 66 -3.56 5.87 4.24
C ARG A 66 -2.15 6.08 3.72
N ALA A 67 -1.17 5.36 4.26
CA ALA A 67 0.19 5.40 3.75
C ALA A 67 0.25 4.96 2.28
N ARG A 68 -0.47 3.91 1.88
CA ARG A 68 -0.57 3.51 0.46
C ARG A 68 -1.15 4.63 -0.40
N GLN A 69 -2.24 5.27 0.04
CA GLN A 69 -2.84 6.39 -0.71
C GLN A 69 -1.84 7.55 -0.91
N ARG A 70 -1.09 7.92 0.14
CA ARG A 70 -0.05 8.95 0.03
C ARG A 70 1.07 8.53 -0.90
N VAL A 71 1.57 7.30 -0.77
CA VAL A 71 2.62 6.75 -1.63
C VAL A 71 2.16 6.76 -3.09
N GLN A 72 0.96 6.26 -3.39
CA GLN A 72 0.43 6.25 -4.75
C GLN A 72 0.16 7.65 -5.31
N SER A 73 -0.13 8.63 -4.46
CA SER A 73 -0.24 10.04 -4.87
C SER A 73 1.11 10.66 -5.24
N LEU A 74 2.20 10.23 -4.60
CA LEU A 74 3.57 10.70 -4.88
C LEU A 74 4.24 9.91 -6.01
N PHE A 75 3.86 8.64 -6.17
CA PHE A 75 4.41 7.69 -7.14
C PHE A 75 3.26 7.02 -7.93
N PRO A 76 2.71 7.71 -8.94
CA PRO A 76 1.56 7.23 -9.72
C PRO A 76 1.78 5.88 -10.43
N GLU A 77 3.04 5.49 -10.69
CA GLU A 77 3.42 4.20 -11.27
C GLU A 77 3.04 2.99 -10.40
N TYR A 78 2.82 3.20 -9.10
CA TYR A 78 2.34 2.15 -8.18
C TYR A 78 0.83 2.22 -7.92
N SER A 79 0.08 3.01 -8.70
CA SER A 79 -1.36 3.14 -8.57
C SER A 79 -2.09 1.80 -8.73
N ARG A 80 -3.35 1.77 -8.29
CA ARG A 80 -4.24 0.59 -8.31
C ARG A 80 -4.55 0.05 -9.71
N ASN A 81 -4.22 0.79 -10.76
CA ASN A 81 -4.68 0.49 -12.11
C ASN A 81 -3.73 -0.51 -12.79
N PRO A 82 -4.20 -1.70 -13.21
CA PRO A 82 -3.35 -2.72 -13.82
C PRO A 82 -2.70 -2.30 -15.15
N GLN A 83 -3.23 -1.29 -15.84
CA GLN A 83 -2.66 -0.69 -17.05
C GLN A 83 -3.38 0.63 -17.35
N LYS A 84 -2.63 1.73 -17.35
CA LYS A 84 -2.82 2.86 -18.27
C LYS A 84 -1.44 3.21 -18.85
N GLU A 85 -0.75 2.21 -19.37
CA GLU A 85 0.11 2.45 -20.51
C GLU A 85 -0.84 2.55 -21.71
N GLU A 86 -0.72 3.61 -22.52
CA GLU A 86 -1.68 4.06 -23.55
C GLU A 86 -2.88 4.90 -23.07
N GLN A 87 -2.60 6.07 -22.49
CA GLN A 87 -3.48 7.24 -22.69
C GLN A 87 -2.68 8.55 -22.70
N SER A 88 -1.46 8.52 -23.22
CA SER A 88 -0.77 9.73 -23.68
C SER A 88 -1.26 10.03 -25.10
N GLY A 89 -2.49 10.52 -25.25
CA GLY A 89 -2.98 10.89 -26.59
C GLY A 89 -4.45 11.24 -26.78
N SER A 90 -5.34 11.10 -25.79
CA SER A 90 -6.74 11.53 -25.98
C SER A 90 -6.88 13.02 -25.69
N ILE A 91 -6.73 13.85 -26.72
CA ILE A 91 -7.22 15.24 -26.69
C ILE A 91 -8.72 15.17 -27.00
N SER A 92 -9.55 15.47 -26.01
CA SER A 92 -11.00 15.59 -26.19
C SER A 92 -11.33 17.01 -26.66
N ILE A 93 -11.76 17.16 -27.92
CA ILE A 93 -12.31 18.42 -28.43
C ILE A 93 -13.82 18.40 -28.17
N VAL A 94 -14.30 19.34 -27.36
CA VAL A 94 -15.73 19.56 -27.13
C VAL A 94 -16.23 20.57 -28.16
N ILE A 95 -17.12 20.14 -29.05
CA ILE A 95 -17.89 21.04 -29.91
C ILE A 95 -19.29 21.12 -29.33
N ASN A 96 -19.62 22.26 -28.72
CA ASN A 96 -21.01 22.60 -28.43
C ASN A 96 -21.65 23.09 -29.73
N ILE A 97 -22.72 22.43 -30.13
CA ILE A 97 -23.59 22.88 -31.22
C ILE A 97 -24.89 23.32 -30.56
N SER A 98 -25.26 24.58 -30.79
CA SER A 98 -26.45 25.24 -30.25
C SER A 98 -27.76 24.61 -30.72
#